data_AF-A0A0G0TRM6-F1
#
_entry.id   AF-A0A0G0TRM6-F1
#
_cell.length_a   1.000
_cell.length_b   1.000
_cell.length_c   1.000
_cell.angle_alpha   90.00
_cell.angle_beta   90.00
_cell.angle_gamma   90.00
#
_symmetry.space_group_name_H-M   'P 1'
#
loop_
_entity.id
_entity.type
_entity.pdbx_description
1 polymer ?
#
loop_
_entity_poly.entity_id
_entity_poly.type
_entity_poly.pdbx_seq_one_letter_code
_entity_poly.pdbx_strand_id
1 'polypeptide(L)'
;MTTLNIRIDEKIKEDARKTFALMGLDISSAVKLFLYQSVQEKKIPFEVKTINGYTQRYESEILKEIANIERDLKNKKIKTYKTARQMHEAILGKKVYALNN
;
A
#
# COMPACT_ATOMS: atom_id res chain seq x y z
N MET A 1 12.55 -35.88 -4.31
CA MET A 1 11.50 -35.21 -3.52
C MET A 1 12.13 -34.72 -2.24
N THR A 2 11.96 -33.45 -1.90
CA THR A 2 12.50 -32.84 -0.67
C THR A 2 11.33 -32.46 0.22
N THR A 3 11.48 -32.66 1.53
CA THR A 3 10.44 -32.34 2.51
C THR A 3 10.69 -30.98 3.14
N LEU A 4 9.60 -30.24 3.38
CA LEU A 4 9.62 -28.97 4.09
C LEU A 4 8.80 -29.14 5.38
N ASN A 5 9.44 -28.91 6.52
CA ASN A 5 8.78 -28.97 7.83
C ASN A 5 8.62 -27.55 8.38
N ILE A 6 7.36 -27.13 8.60
CA ILE A 6 7.02 -25.75 9.01
C ILE A 6 6.27 -25.83 10.34
N ARG A 7 6.76 -25.08 11.33
CA ARG A 7 6.03 -24.88 12.60
C ARG A 7 5.00 -23.79 12.40
N ILE A 8 3.76 -24.06 12.74
CA ILE A 8 2.63 -23.14 12.65
C ILE A 8 1.67 -23.42 13.80
N ASP A 9 0.94 -22.38 14.22
CA ASP A 9 -0.13 -22.52 15.18
C ASP A 9 -1.26 -23.41 14.64
N GLU A 10 -1.86 -24.22 15.51
CA GLU A 10 -2.89 -25.18 15.13
C GLU A 10 -4.15 -24.51 14.59
N LYS A 11 -4.55 -23.37 15.17
CA LYS A 11 -5.73 -22.62 14.73
C LYS A 11 -5.49 -22.06 13.32
N ILE A 12 -4.32 -21.48 13.07
CA ILE A 12 -3.96 -20.97 11.75
C ILE A 12 -3.93 -22.10 10.71
N LYS A 13 -3.41 -23.28 11.06
CA LYS A 13 -3.42 -24.45 10.18
C LYS A 13 -4.84 -24.87 9.81
N GLU A 14 -5.76 -24.90 10.77
CA GLU A 14 -7.17 -25.23 10.53
C GLU A 14 -7.84 -24.20 9.63
N ASP A 15 -7.66 -22.91 9.91
CA ASP A 15 -8.25 -21.81 9.15
C ASP A 15 -7.72 -21.79 7.71
N ALA A 16 -6.42 -22.00 7.52
CA ALA A 16 -5.80 -22.13 6.20
C ALA A 16 -6.37 -23.32 5.43
N ARG A 17 -6.55 -24.49 6.08
CA ARG A 17 -7.13 -25.69 5.46
C ARG A 17 -8.53 -25.41 4.93
N LYS A 18 -9.41 -24.82 5.74
CA LYS A 18 -10.78 -24.48 5.35
C LYS A 18 -10.79 -23.48 4.19
N THR A 19 -9.94 -22.45 4.28
CA THR A 19 -9.85 -21.41 3.25
C THR A 19 -9.41 -21.98 1.91
N PHE A 20 -8.34 -22.77 1.88
CA PHE A 20 -7.83 -23.34 0.62
C PHE A 20 -8.73 -24.46 0.08
N ALA A 21 -9.45 -25.20 0.93
CA ALA A 21 -10.42 -26.20 0.50
C ALA A 21 -11.55 -25.58 -0.34
N LEU A 22 -11.99 -24.35 -0.02
CA LEU A 22 -12.95 -23.60 -0.85
C LEU A 22 -12.42 -23.33 -2.27
N MET A 23 -11.11 -23.31 -2.44
CA MET A 23 -10.42 -23.13 -3.73
C MET A 23 -10.01 -24.45 -4.38
N GLY A 24 -10.36 -25.60 -3.78
CA GLY A 24 -9.94 -26.92 -4.26
C GLY A 24 -8.45 -27.23 -4.03
N LEU A 25 -7.81 -26.56 -3.07
CA LEU A 25 -6.39 -26.70 -2.76
C LEU A 25 -6.17 -27.26 -1.35
N ASP A 26 -5.16 -28.12 -1.21
CA ASP A 26 -4.60 -28.45 0.10
C ASP A 26 -3.49 -27.44 0.50
N ILE A 27 -3.12 -27.45 1.78
CA ILE A 27 -2.09 -26.54 2.31
C ILE A 27 -0.77 -26.73 1.56
N SER A 28 -0.39 -27.98 1.26
CA SER A 28 0.85 -28.28 0.56
C SER A 28 0.89 -27.69 -0.85
N SER A 29 -0.23 -27.68 -1.56
CA SER A 29 -0.38 -27.09 -2.89
C SER A 29 -0.35 -25.58 -2.83
N ALA A 30 -1.01 -24.96 -1.84
CA ALA A 30 -0.92 -23.52 -1.61
C ALA A 30 0.52 -23.07 -1.30
N VAL A 31 1.26 -23.80 -0.45
CA VAL A 31 2.66 -23.49 -0.14
C VAL A 31 3.56 -23.67 -1.36
N LYS A 32 3.34 -24.71 -2.18
CA LYS A 32 4.08 -24.88 -3.45
C LYS A 32 3.85 -23.72 -4.40
N LEU A 33 2.60 -23.25 -4.54
CA LEU A 33 2.27 -22.09 -5.38
C LEU A 33 2.97 -20.82 -4.88
N PHE A 34 2.96 -20.58 -3.56
CA PHE A 34 3.68 -19.47 -2.94
C PHE A 34 5.18 -19.49 -3.30
N LEU A 35 5.84 -20.65 -3.12
CA LEU A 35 7.26 -20.80 -3.41
C LEU A 35 7.56 -20.64 -4.90
N TYR A 36 6.73 -21.23 -5.77
CA TYR A 36 6.89 -21.10 -7.22
C TYR A 36 6.79 -19.64 -7.65
N GLN A 37 5.74 -18.93 -7.23
CA GLN A 37 5.56 -17.52 -7.56
C GLN A 37 6.70 -16.65 -7.04
N SER A 38 7.17 -16.94 -5.81
CA SER A 38 8.30 -16.21 -5.21
C SER A 38 9.58 -16.34 -6.02
N VAL A 39 9.88 -17.55 -6.52
CA VAL A 39 11.07 -17.83 -7.32
C VAL A 39 10.94 -17.22 -8.72
N GLN A 40 9.77 -17.37 -9.36
CA GLN A 40 9.54 -16.83 -10.71
C GLN A 40 9.67 -15.32 -10.75
N GLU A 41 9.06 -14.61 -9.80
CA GLU A 41 9.04 -13.14 -9.80
C GLU A 41 10.16 -12.51 -8.98
N LYS A 42 11.00 -13.32 -8.31
CA LYS A 42 12.08 -12.87 -7.42
C LYS A 42 11.61 -11.85 -6.36
N LYS A 43 10.38 -12.01 -5.86
CA LYS A 43 9.76 -11.16 -4.84
C LYS A 43 8.79 -11.95 -3.97
N ILE A 44 8.35 -11.37 -2.86
CA ILE A 44 7.25 -11.92 -2.07
C ILE A 44 5.96 -11.82 -2.92
N PRO A 45 5.18 -12.91 -3.05
CA PRO A 45 4.02 -12.99 -3.95
C PRO A 45 2.76 -12.39 -3.33
N PHE A 46 2.92 -11.30 -2.59
CA PHE A 46 1.87 -10.42 -2.09
C PHE A 46 2.47 -9.05 -1.79
N GLU A 47 1.64 -8.02 -1.80
CA GLU A 47 2.08 -6.66 -1.47
C GLU A 47 2.33 -6.53 0.04
N VAL A 48 3.56 -6.17 0.41
CA VAL A 48 3.89 -5.83 1.80
C VAL A 48 3.43 -4.40 2.06
N LYS A 49 2.36 -4.27 2.83
CA LYS A 49 1.75 -2.99 3.19
C LYS A 49 2.05 -2.64 4.64
N THR A 50 2.09 -1.34 4.93
CA THR A 50 2.16 -0.82 6.28
C THR A 50 0.76 -0.82 6.91
N ILE A 51 0.67 -0.46 8.20
CA ILE A 51 -0.62 -0.39 8.91
C ILE A 51 -1.61 0.58 8.22
N ASN A 52 -1.08 1.55 7.47
CA ASN A 52 -1.86 2.53 6.73
C ASN A 52 -2.24 2.06 5.31
N GLY A 53 -1.92 0.82 4.95
CA GLY A 53 -2.24 0.24 3.64
C GLY A 53 -1.32 0.67 2.50
N TYR A 54 -0.28 1.46 2.80
CA TYR A 54 0.69 1.93 1.82
C TYR A 54 1.85 0.94 1.65
N THR A 55 2.51 0.99 0.50
CA THR A 55 3.85 0.37 0.41
C THR A 55 4.81 1.16 1.27
N GLN A 56 5.80 0.48 1.86
CA GLN A 56 6.78 1.15 2.73
C GLN A 56 7.54 2.27 2.00
N ARG A 57 7.82 2.09 0.71
CA ARG A 57 8.42 3.13 -0.13
C ARG A 57 7.51 4.35 -0.25
N TYR A 58 6.25 4.14 -0.60
CA TYR A 58 5.29 5.22 -0.79
C TYR A 58 5.05 6.01 0.51
N GLU A 59 4.91 5.31 1.64
CA GLU A 59 4.78 5.96 2.95
C GLU A 59 6.03 6.77 3.30
N SER A 60 7.23 6.25 3.01
CA SER A 60 8.47 7.01 3.20
C SER A 60 8.53 8.27 2.35
N GLU A 61 8.07 8.20 1.09
CA GLU A 61 7.99 9.35 0.20
C GLU A 61 7.00 10.41 0.73
N ILE A 62 5.81 10.00 1.18
CA ILE A 62 4.83 10.89 1.83
C ILE A 62 5.44 11.58 3.06
N LEU A 63 6.05 10.82 3.96
CA LEU A 63 6.62 11.36 5.20
C LEU A 63 7.76 12.35 4.93
N LYS A 64 8.60 12.08 3.93
CA LYS A 64 9.64 13.02 3.47
C LYS A 64 9.03 14.31 2.94
N GLU A 65 7.98 14.20 2.13
CA GLU A 65 7.31 15.37 1.55
C GLU A 65 6.62 16.23 2.61
N ILE A 66 5.96 15.60 3.59
CA ILE A 66 5.39 16.31 4.76
C ILE A 66 6.49 17.08 5.49
N ALA A 67 7.63 16.45 5.78
CA ALA A 67 8.73 17.10 6.47
C ALA A 67 9.33 18.29 5.68
N ASN A 68 9.44 18.14 4.35
CA ASN A 68 9.89 19.23 3.48
C ASN A 68 8.90 20.41 3.49
N ILE A 69 7.61 20.13 3.37
CA ILE A 69 6.54 21.14 3.42
C ILE A 69 6.56 21.87 4.77
N GLU A 70 6.65 21.16 5.88
CA GLU A 70 6.74 21.77 7.22
C GLU A 70 7.93 22.71 7.35
N ARG A 71 9.10 22.30 6.83
CA ARG A 71 10.31 23.13 6.83
C ARG A 71 10.14 24.37 5.95
N ASP A 72 9.57 24.23 4.77
CA ASP A 72 9.43 25.32 3.82
C ASP A 72 8.31 26.30 4.22
N LEU A 73 7.28 25.82 4.96
CA LEU A 73 6.32 26.65 5.66
C LEU A 73 6.99 27.50 6.75
N LYS A 74 7.86 26.91 7.59
CA LYS A 74 8.66 27.66 8.58
C LYS A 74 9.52 28.74 7.92
N ASN A 75 10.09 28.43 6.76
CA ASN A 75 10.91 29.35 5.97
C ASN A 75 10.11 30.32 5.08
N LYS A 76 8.78 30.32 5.14
CA LYS A 76 7.87 31.15 4.32
C LYS A 76 8.10 31.02 2.79
N LYS A 77 8.62 29.87 2.34
CA LYS A 77 8.89 29.59 0.92
C LYS A 77 7.67 29.05 0.17
N ILE A 78 6.64 28.62 0.89
CA ILE A 78 5.40 28.06 0.33
C ILE A 78 4.27 29.10 0.41
N LYS A 79 3.51 29.23 -0.69
CA LYS A 79 2.29 30.03 -0.73
C LYS A 79 1.21 29.39 0.14
N THR A 80 0.69 30.15 1.10
CA THR A 80 -0.46 29.76 1.92
C THR A 80 -1.71 30.50 1.44
N TYR A 81 -2.87 29.89 1.64
CA TYR A 81 -4.16 30.45 1.27
C TYR A 81 -5.01 30.63 2.52
N LYS A 82 -5.77 31.74 2.59
CA LYS A 82 -6.60 32.05 3.76
C LYS A 82 -7.92 31.29 3.77
N THR A 83 -8.38 30.83 2.60
CA THR A 83 -9.65 30.12 2.45
C THR A 83 -9.50 28.92 1.54
N ALA A 84 -10.34 27.90 1.77
CA ALA A 84 -10.40 26.73 0.91
C ALA A 84 -10.72 27.11 -0.56
N ARG A 85 -11.55 28.14 -0.79
CA ARG A 85 -11.89 28.63 -2.13
C ARG A 85 -10.65 29.13 -2.88
N GLN A 86 -9.82 29.96 -2.23
CA GLN A 86 -8.58 30.47 -2.83
C GLN A 86 -7.59 29.35 -3.16
N MET A 87 -7.43 28.37 -2.26
CA MET A 87 -6.59 27.20 -2.51
C MET A 87 -7.11 26.38 -3.70
N HIS A 88 -8.43 26.14 -3.73
CA HIS A 88 -9.08 25.37 -4.78
C HIS A 88 -8.95 26.03 -6.17
N GLU A 89 -9.16 27.35 -6.25
CA GLU A 89 -8.94 28.14 -7.46
C GLU A 89 -7.48 28.07 -7.96
N ALA A 90 -6.51 28.03 -7.04
CA ALA A 90 -5.10 27.93 -7.38
C ALA A 90 -4.70 26.54 -7.89
N ILE A 91 -5.31 25.46 -7.36
CA ILE A 91 -5.03 24.08 -7.78
C ILE A 91 -5.63 23.79 -9.16
N LEU A 92 -6.89 24.16 -9.38
CA LEU A 92 -7.60 23.83 -10.62
C LEU A 92 -7.30 24.78 -11.79
N GLY A 93 -6.68 25.93 -11.51
CA GLY A 93 -6.53 27.01 -12.47
C GLY A 93 -7.86 27.72 -12.75
N LYS A 94 -7.82 29.04 -12.98
CA LYS A 94 -8.98 29.95 -13.10
C LYS A 94 -10.09 29.58 -14.10
N LYS A 95 -9.98 28.50 -14.89
CA LYS A 95 -10.89 28.23 -16.03
C LYS A 95 -12.19 27.51 -15.67
N VAL A 96 -12.36 26.94 -14.48
CA VAL A 96 -13.53 26.09 -14.18
C VAL A 96 -14.80 26.89 -13.80
N TYR A 97 -14.67 28.15 -13.38
CA TYR A 97 -15.81 28.95 -12.89
C TYR A 97 -16.37 29.98 -13.88
N ALA A 98 -15.89 30.00 -15.13
CA ALA A 98 -16.32 30.98 -16.14
C ALA A 98 -17.55 30.55 -16.97
N LEU A 99 -18.16 29.40 -16.70
CA LEU A 99 -19.24 28.83 -17.52
C LEU A 99 -20.64 28.88 -16.89
N ASN A 100 -20.79 29.50 -15.71
CA ASN A 100 -22.11 29.73 -15.11
C ASN A 100 -22.30 31.22 -14.87
N ASN A 101 -22.64 31.95 -15.93
CA ASN A 101 -23.31 33.24 -15.87
C ASN A 101 -24.17 33.44 -17.11
#